data_AF-A0A3B8SXE6-F1
#
_entry.id   AF-A0A3B8SXE6-F1
#
_cell.length_a   1.000
_cell.length_b   1.000
_cell.length_c   1.000
_cell.angle_alpha   90.00
_cell.angle_beta   90.00
_cell.angle_gamma   90.00
#
_symmetry.space_group_name_H-M   'P 1'
#
loop_
_entity.id
_entity.type
_entity.pdbx_description
1 polymer ?
#
loop_
_entity_poly.entity_id
_entity_poly.type
_entity_poly.pdbx_seq_one_letter_code
_entity_poly.pdbx_strand_id
1 'polypeptide(L)'
;MTVEAIANRLRGDVDLEYRFVISIQGFTIGVSSNSEALIQQLTSYFGHLVVNAERWDCQVEAIEGSIDLSDEGWTDWPREAGKSGRKEAYIDGENFRLIHKIKTGAYLLQSSGGVIIRGHC
;
A
#
# COMPACT_ATOMS: atom_id res chain seq x y z
N MET A 1 -8.06 9.22 -15.11
CA MET A 1 -7.19 8.07 -14.81
C MET A 1 -8.02 7.01 -14.12
N THR A 2 -7.98 5.74 -14.56
CA THR A 2 -8.76 4.66 -13.94
C THR A 2 -7.98 4.02 -12.79
N VAL A 3 -8.68 3.40 -11.84
CA VAL A 3 -8.05 2.65 -10.74
C VAL A 3 -7.12 1.56 -11.25
N GLU A 4 -7.53 0.87 -12.32
CA GLU A 4 -6.76 -0.20 -12.95
C GLU A 4 -5.46 0.31 -13.57
N ALA A 5 -5.49 1.47 -14.24
CA ALA A 5 -4.28 2.07 -14.81
C ALA A 5 -3.26 2.45 -13.72
N ILE A 6 -3.72 2.96 -12.57
CA ILE A 6 -2.84 3.28 -11.43
C ILE A 6 -2.29 1.99 -10.81
N ALA A 7 -3.16 0.99 -10.59
CA ALA A 7 -2.77 -0.29 -10.02
C ALA A 7 -1.68 -0.97 -10.87
N ASN A 8 -1.86 -1.01 -12.19
CA ASN A 8 -0.88 -1.61 -13.10
C ASN A 8 0.45 -0.85 -13.10
N ARG A 9 0.42 0.48 -12.99
CA ARG A 9 1.65 1.27 -12.83
C ARG A 9 2.37 0.97 -11.52
N LEU A 10 1.65 0.91 -10.41
CA LEU A 10 2.23 0.62 -9.09
C LEU A 10 2.82 -0.78 -8.99
N ARG A 11 2.16 -1.78 -9.60
CA ARG A 11 2.68 -3.14 -9.70
C ARG A 11 3.94 -3.17 -10.56
N GLY A 12 3.87 -2.61 -11.77
CA GLY A 12 4.93 -2.78 -12.75
C GLY A 12 5.15 -4.25 -13.07
N ASP A 13 6.40 -4.60 -13.41
CA ASP A 13 6.82 -5.96 -13.71
C ASP A 13 7.57 -6.55 -12.50
N VAL A 14 6.80 -7.00 -11.50
CA VAL A 14 7.35 -7.60 -10.27
C VAL A 14 6.48 -8.79 -9.82
N ASP A 15 7.15 -9.83 -9.34
CA ASP A 15 6.50 -10.99 -8.75
C ASP A 15 6.37 -10.84 -7.22
N LEU A 16 5.18 -11.12 -6.69
CA LEU A 16 4.88 -11.05 -5.26
C LEU A 16 4.93 -12.43 -4.62
N GLU A 17 6.13 -13.02 -4.57
CA GLU A 17 6.35 -14.42 -4.17
C GLU A 17 6.15 -14.67 -2.67
N TYR A 18 6.30 -13.63 -1.84
CA TYR A 18 6.26 -13.77 -0.39
C TYR A 18 4.92 -13.31 0.15
N ARG A 19 4.35 -14.05 1.11
CA ARG A 19 3.07 -13.70 1.72
C ARG A 19 2.93 -14.11 3.18
N PHE A 20 2.08 -13.40 3.90
CA PHE A 20 1.52 -13.84 5.17
C PHE A 20 0.06 -13.41 5.28
N VAL A 21 -0.70 -14.05 6.17
CA VAL A 21 -2.09 -13.71 6.43
C VAL A 21 -2.27 -13.48 7.92
N ILE A 22 -2.98 -12.41 8.28
CA ILE A 22 -3.41 -12.13 9.66
C ILE A 22 -4.92 -12.17 9.78
N SER A 23 -5.42 -12.51 10.96
CA SER A 23 -6.83 -12.42 11.32
C SER A 23 -7.03 -11.45 12.47
N ILE A 24 -7.88 -10.46 12.28
CA ILE A 24 -8.31 -9.51 13.31
C ILE A 24 -9.79 -9.72 13.54
N GLN A 25 -10.13 -10.37 14.66
CA GLN A 25 -11.51 -10.69 15.03
C GLN A 25 -12.31 -11.41 13.91
N GLY A 26 -11.64 -12.30 13.17
CA GLY A 26 -12.25 -13.05 12.07
C GLY A 26 -12.19 -12.37 10.70
N PHE A 27 -11.75 -11.11 10.63
CA PHE A 27 -11.45 -10.43 9.36
C PHE A 27 -10.01 -10.71 8.95
N THR A 28 -9.83 -11.29 7.76
CA THR A 28 -8.53 -11.76 7.27
C THR A 28 -7.90 -10.81 6.26
N ILE A 29 -6.62 -10.53 6.44
CA ILE A 29 -5.83 -9.66 5.57
C ILE A 29 -4.65 -10.46 5.03
N GLY A 30 -4.63 -10.67 3.72
CA GLY A 30 -3.49 -11.23 3.01
C GLY A 30 -2.54 -10.13 2.59
N VAL A 31 -1.26 -10.26 2.93
CA VAL A 31 -0.21 -9.34 2.49
C VAL A 31 0.74 -10.10 1.59
N SER A 32 0.93 -9.61 0.37
CA SER A 32 1.88 -10.15 -0.60
C SER A 32 2.97 -9.13 -0.91
N SER A 33 4.20 -9.58 -1.13
CA SER A 33 5.35 -8.71 -1.39
C SER A 33 6.39 -9.38 -2.27
N ASN A 34 7.19 -8.58 -2.96
CA ASN A 34 8.45 -8.99 -3.59
C ASN A 34 9.65 -8.92 -2.62
N SER A 35 9.43 -8.53 -1.34
CA SER A 35 10.48 -8.45 -0.32
C SER A 35 10.28 -9.50 0.77
N GLU A 36 11.13 -10.52 0.79
CA GLU A 36 11.11 -11.54 1.84
C GLU A 36 11.35 -10.93 3.23
N ALA A 37 12.31 -10.01 3.31
CA ALA A 37 12.69 -9.36 4.56
C ALA A 37 11.50 -8.62 5.19
N LEU A 38 10.70 -7.93 4.37
CA LEU A 38 9.47 -7.28 4.83
C LEU A 38 8.48 -8.31 5.39
N ILE A 39 8.20 -9.39 4.65
CA ILE A 39 7.25 -10.41 5.08
C ILE A 39 7.71 -11.09 6.37
N GLN A 40 9.00 -11.41 6.51
CA GLN A 40 9.56 -11.99 7.73
C GLN A 40 9.39 -11.03 8.93
N GLN A 41 9.69 -9.74 8.75
CA GLN A 41 9.53 -8.72 9.79
C GLN A 41 8.07 -8.57 10.21
N LEU A 42 7.15 -8.47 9.24
CA LEU A 42 5.72 -8.33 9.52
C LEU A 42 5.12 -9.59 10.16
N THR A 43 5.53 -10.78 9.71
CA THR A 43 5.12 -12.05 10.32
C THR A 43 5.56 -12.14 11.77
N SER A 44 6.78 -11.70 12.09
CA SER A 44 7.27 -11.63 13.47
C SER A 44 6.50 -10.61 14.30
N TYR A 45 6.34 -9.38 13.78
CA TYR A 45 5.65 -8.29 14.48
C TYR A 45 4.18 -8.63 14.78
N PHE A 46 3.47 -9.22 13.81
CA PHE A 46 2.07 -9.61 13.93
C PHE A 46 1.88 -11.07 14.35
N GLY A 47 2.90 -11.76 14.88
CA GLY A 47 2.89 -13.21 15.08
C GLY A 47 1.67 -13.78 15.81
N HIS A 48 1.08 -13.03 16.75
CA HIS A 48 -0.13 -13.42 17.49
C HIS A 48 -1.43 -13.36 16.67
N LEU A 49 -1.41 -12.73 15.50
CA LEU A 49 -2.52 -12.61 14.56
C LEU A 49 -2.34 -13.50 13.33
N VAL A 50 -1.15 -14.06 13.12
CA VAL A 50 -0.85 -14.86 11.93
C VAL A 50 -1.71 -16.13 11.92
N VAL A 51 -2.34 -16.38 10.78
CA VAL A 51 -3.18 -17.56 10.56
C VAL A 51 -2.79 -18.24 9.25
N ASN A 52 -3.02 -19.55 9.17
CA ASN A 52 -2.96 -20.25 7.90
C ASN A 52 -4.32 -20.15 7.22
N ALA A 53 -4.40 -19.41 6.11
CA ALA A 53 -5.61 -19.27 5.31
C ALA A 53 -5.26 -19.25 3.82
N GLU A 54 -6.10 -19.91 3.01
CA GLU A 54 -5.95 -19.95 1.55
C GLU A 54 -6.67 -18.79 0.85
N ARG A 55 -7.63 -18.16 1.54
CA ARG A 55 -8.41 -17.00 1.09
C ARG A 55 -8.48 -15.97 2.20
N TRP A 56 -8.64 -14.72 1.82
CA TRP A 56 -8.74 -13.60 2.75
C TRP A 56 -9.74 -12.54 2.27
N ASP A 57 -10.22 -11.73 3.21
CA ASP A 57 -11.23 -10.71 2.97
C ASP A 57 -10.65 -9.46 2.29
N CYS A 58 -9.38 -9.14 2.57
CA CYS A 58 -8.69 -7.97 2.02
C CYS A 58 -7.27 -8.30 1.57
N GLN A 59 -6.91 -7.89 0.34
CA GLN A 59 -5.56 -8.00 -0.20
C GLN A 59 -4.78 -6.70 0.01
N VAL A 60 -3.54 -6.83 0.48
CA VAL A 60 -2.53 -5.78 0.48
C VAL A 60 -1.33 -6.25 -0.35
N GLU A 61 -0.94 -5.48 -1.35
CA GLU A 61 0.29 -5.70 -2.12
C GLU A 61 1.32 -4.67 -1.65
N ALA A 62 2.34 -5.12 -0.92
CA ALA A 62 3.43 -4.27 -0.42
C ALA A 62 4.66 -4.49 -1.28
N ILE A 63 4.98 -3.54 -2.13
CA ILE A 63 5.94 -3.71 -3.21
C ILE A 63 7.18 -2.84 -2.95
N GLU A 64 8.31 -3.51 -2.74
CA GLU A 64 9.62 -2.88 -2.67
C GLU A 64 10.03 -2.33 -4.04
N GLY A 65 10.38 -1.06 -4.04
CA GLY A 65 10.96 -0.37 -5.18
C GLY A 65 10.38 1.00 -5.42
N SER A 66 11.15 1.84 -6.10
CA SER A 66 10.71 3.18 -6.47
C SER A 66 9.77 3.15 -7.68
N ILE A 67 8.97 4.20 -7.77
CA ILE A 67 8.20 4.60 -8.94
C ILE A 67 8.11 6.12 -8.92
N ASP A 68 8.09 6.76 -10.08
CA ASP A 68 7.86 8.20 -10.18
C ASP A 68 6.43 8.47 -10.66
N LEU A 69 5.63 9.09 -9.79
CA LEU A 69 4.29 9.61 -10.06
C LEU A 69 4.22 11.10 -9.73
N SER A 70 5.36 11.80 -9.67
CA SER A 70 5.42 13.20 -9.21
C SER A 70 4.67 14.19 -10.11
N ASP A 71 4.55 13.88 -11.41
CA ASP A 71 3.86 14.70 -12.41
C ASP A 71 2.32 14.55 -12.38
N GLU A 72 1.77 13.72 -11.49
CA GLU A 72 0.33 13.59 -11.36
C GLU A 72 -0.30 14.82 -10.71
N GLY A 73 -1.60 15.05 -10.96
CA GLY A 73 -2.37 16.19 -10.45
C GLY A 73 -2.67 16.13 -8.94
N TRP A 74 -1.63 16.06 -8.11
CA TRP A 74 -1.70 15.89 -6.66
C TRP A 74 -2.37 17.07 -5.95
N THR A 75 -3.22 16.75 -4.98
CA THR A 75 -3.74 17.70 -4.00
C THR A 75 -2.96 17.56 -2.69
N ASP A 76 -2.32 18.64 -2.23
CA ASP A 76 -1.62 18.66 -0.94
C ASP A 76 -2.62 18.49 0.22
N TRP A 77 -2.35 17.55 1.13
CA TRP A 77 -3.20 17.38 2.32
C TRP A 77 -3.03 18.57 3.27
N PRO A 78 -4.13 19.27 3.64
CA PRO A 78 -4.05 20.47 4.49
C PRO A 78 -3.53 20.11 5.89
N ARG A 79 -2.70 20.99 6.45
CA ARG A 79 -2.14 20.81 7.79
C ARG A 79 -2.94 21.55 8.84
N GLU A 80 -2.94 20.99 10.04
CA GLU A 80 -3.38 21.69 11.24
C GLU A 80 -2.56 22.98 11.44
N ALA A 81 -3.22 24.00 11.99
CA ALA A 81 -2.62 25.28 12.27
C ALA A 81 -1.34 25.13 13.12
N GLY A 82 -0.25 25.79 12.70
CA GLY A 82 1.03 25.79 13.41
C GLY A 82 2.05 24.74 12.95
N LYS A 83 1.73 23.89 11.97
CA LYS A 83 2.69 22.91 11.40
C LYS A 83 3.16 23.34 10.00
N SER A 84 4.48 23.45 9.79
CA SER A 84 5.11 23.76 8.50
C SER A 84 5.53 22.50 7.70
N GLY A 85 5.76 22.65 6.39
CA GLY A 85 6.22 21.60 5.45
C GLY A 85 5.13 20.65 4.92
N ARG A 86 5.37 19.96 3.79
CA ARG A 86 4.38 19.03 3.18
C ARG A 86 4.37 17.67 3.91
N LYS A 87 3.18 17.11 4.15
CA LYS A 87 3.02 15.81 4.85
C LYS A 87 2.75 14.68 3.85
N GLU A 88 1.62 14.79 3.17
CA GLU A 88 1.08 13.83 2.24
C GLU A 88 0.37 14.62 1.14
N ALA A 89 0.29 14.05 -0.05
CA ALA A 89 -0.57 14.52 -1.12
C ALA A 89 -1.46 13.37 -1.58
N TYR A 90 -2.61 13.68 -2.18
CA TYR A 90 -3.55 12.65 -2.62
C TYR A 90 -4.21 13.00 -3.96
N ILE A 91 -4.75 11.97 -4.60
CA ILE A 91 -5.65 12.07 -5.75
C ILE A 91 -6.87 11.22 -5.43
N ASP A 92 -8.04 11.86 -5.44
CA ASP A 92 -9.33 11.16 -5.32
C ASP A 92 -9.88 10.85 -6.70
N GLY A 93 -10.41 9.65 -6.85
CA GLY A 93 -11.20 9.26 -8.02
C GLY A 93 -12.42 8.46 -7.63
N GLU A 94 -13.13 7.94 -8.62
CA GLU A 94 -14.31 7.12 -8.38
C GLU A 94 -13.92 5.81 -7.69
N ASN A 95 -14.28 5.67 -6.41
CA ASN A 95 -14.02 4.51 -5.55
C ASN A 95 -12.53 4.19 -5.31
N PHE A 96 -11.64 5.17 -5.45
CA PHE A 96 -10.26 5.02 -5.03
C PHE A 96 -9.65 6.32 -4.49
N ARG A 97 -8.61 6.16 -3.68
CA ARG A 97 -7.70 7.23 -3.29
C ARG A 97 -6.26 6.77 -3.51
N LEU A 98 -5.49 7.58 -4.21
CA LEU A 98 -4.05 7.43 -4.30
C LEU A 98 -3.39 8.44 -3.36
N ILE A 99 -2.43 8.00 -2.55
CA ILE A 99 -1.74 8.81 -1.54
C ILE A 99 -0.24 8.78 -1.83
N HIS A 100 0.40 9.94 -1.84
CA HIS A 100 1.85 10.09 -1.85
C HIS A 100 2.37 10.52 -0.48
N LYS A 101 3.14 9.65 0.16
CA LYS A 101 3.81 9.90 1.44
C LYS A 101 5.13 10.61 1.18
N ILE A 102 5.10 11.94 1.11
CA ILE A 102 6.22 12.79 0.70
C ILE A 102 7.52 12.49 1.46
N LYS A 103 7.45 12.17 2.76
CA LYS A 103 8.66 11.88 3.56
C LYS A 103 9.36 10.57 3.19
N THR A 104 8.60 9.55 2.80
CA THR A 104 9.13 8.21 2.50
C THR A 104 9.19 7.94 1.01
N GLY A 105 8.57 8.79 0.19
CA GLY A 105 8.40 8.58 -1.25
C GLY A 105 7.43 7.43 -1.59
N ALA A 106 6.72 6.88 -0.60
CA ALA A 106 5.83 5.76 -0.82
C ALA A 106 4.49 6.21 -1.42
N TYR A 107 3.96 5.42 -2.33
CA TYR A 107 2.63 5.60 -2.90
C TYR A 107 1.68 4.51 -2.41
N LEU A 108 0.46 4.89 -2.03
CA LEU A 108 -0.57 3.98 -1.53
C LEU A 108 -1.84 4.17 -2.34
N LEU A 109 -2.27 3.13 -3.05
CA LEU A 109 -3.58 3.06 -3.68
C LEU A 109 -4.54 2.32 -2.75
N GLN A 110 -5.63 2.97 -2.38
CA GLN A 110 -6.76 2.38 -1.66
C GLN A 110 -7.94 2.29 -2.61
N SER A 111 -8.51 1.11 -2.79
CA SER A 111 -9.66 0.88 -3.67
C SER A 111 -10.54 -0.25 -3.14
N SER A 112 -11.71 -0.46 -3.74
CA SER A 112 -12.54 -1.63 -3.45
C SER A 112 -11.88 -2.97 -3.86
N GLY A 113 -10.89 -2.94 -4.75
CA GLY A 113 -10.13 -4.13 -5.18
C GLY A 113 -8.97 -4.50 -4.26
N GLY A 114 -8.75 -3.75 -3.17
CA GLY A 114 -7.64 -3.93 -2.24
C GLY A 114 -6.72 -2.72 -2.17
N VAL A 115 -5.56 -2.94 -1.55
CA VAL A 115 -4.55 -1.91 -1.28
C VAL A 115 -3.25 -2.26 -1.98
N ILE A 116 -2.61 -1.28 -2.62
CA ILE A 116 -1.26 -1.41 -3.18
C ILE A 116 -0.38 -0.34 -2.54
N ILE A 117 0.79 -0.74 -2.07
CA ILE A 117 1.81 0.14 -1.51
C ILE A 117 3.07 -0.08 -2.34
N ARG A 118 3.65 0.99 -2.89
CA ARG A 118 4.91 0.94 -3.64
C ARG A 118 5.90 1.95 -3.03
N GLY A 119 7.06 1.48 -2.61
CA GLY A 119 8.10 2.31 -2.02
C GLY A 119 9.20 1.47 -1.37
N HIS A 120 10.07 2.13 -0.62
CA HIS A 120 11.07 1.45 0.21
C HIS A 120 10.42 0.87 1.47
N CYS A 121 10.66 -0.41 1.72
CA CYS A 121 10.07 -1.28 2.73
C CYS A 121 11.12 -1.74 3.75
#